data_AF-I0GSP7-F1
#
_entry.id   AF-I0GSP7-F1
#
_cell.length_a   1.000
_cell.length_b   1.000
_cell.length_c   1.000
_cell.angle_alpha   90.00
_cell.angle_beta   90.00
_cell.angle_gamma   90.00
#
_symmetry.space_group_name_H-M   'P 1'
#
loop_
_entity.id
_entity.type
_entity.pdbx_description
1 polymer ?
#
loop_
_entity_poly.entity_id
_entity_poly.type
_entity_poly.pdbx_seq_one_letter_code
_entity_poly.pdbx_strand_id
1 'polypeptide(L)'
;MSYVFMLLIAVLSIIFLLEMRHSLRRSNQNTYLIEKYRNDLHNKNLLAEIYAYCQQDYKLRRIVRKYALTIDDMEKLYQKLLLWGNFHKGHRFVPITAFLYVCTLEYLCQHKNDDAKTITMKCMNFLHI
;
A
#
# COMPACT_ATOMS: atom_id res chain seq x y z
N MET A 1 -0.79 -35.94 22.83
CA MET A 1 -1.61 -34.73 23.03
C MET A 1 -0.74 -33.48 23.22
N SER A 2 0.10 -33.38 24.26
CA SER A 2 0.95 -32.19 24.50
C SER A 2 1.87 -31.81 23.33
N TYR A 3 2.54 -32.78 22.70
CA TYR A 3 3.44 -32.53 21.55
C TYR A 3 2.73 -31.93 20.32
N VAL A 4 1.46 -32.30 20.08
CA VAL A 4 0.67 -31.76 18.96
C VAL A 4 0.32 -30.29 19.22
N PHE A 5 -0.08 -29.96 20.45
CA PHE A 5 -0.33 -28.57 20.84
C PHE A 5 0.95 -27.72 20.78
N MET A 6 2.09 -28.24 21.22
CA MET A 6 3.37 -27.53 21.10
C MET A 6 3.77 -27.28 19.65
N LEU A 7 3.58 -28.27 18.76
CA LEU A 7 3.83 -28.11 17.34
C LEU A 7 2.91 -27.05 16.73
N LEU A 8 1.63 -27.05 17.08
CA LEU A 8 0.67 -26.06 16.59
C LEU A 8 1.01 -24.63 17.05
N ILE A 9 1.41 -24.47 18.32
CA ILE A 9 1.86 -23.17 18.85
C ILE A 9 3.13 -22.70 18.12
N ALA A 10 4.08 -23.60 17.87
CA ALA A 10 5.29 -23.28 17.13
C ALA A 10 4.98 -22.79 15.70
N VAL A 11 4.09 -23.50 14.99
CA VAL A 11 3.65 -23.11 13.64
C VAL A 11 2.94 -21.75 13.65
N LEU A 12 2.01 -21.51 14.58
CA LEU A 12 1.33 -20.23 14.71
C LEU A 12 2.30 -19.09 15.02
N SER A 13 3.29 -19.33 15.89
CA SER A 13 4.32 -18.35 16.23
C SER A 13 5.16 -17.97 15.02
N ILE A 14 5.55 -18.96 14.19
CA ILE A 14 6.29 -18.71 12.95
C ILE A 14 5.45 -17.88 11.97
N ILE A 15 4.18 -18.23 11.78
CA ILE A 15 3.26 -17.48 10.91
C ILE A 15 3.13 -16.03 11.40
N PHE A 16 2.95 -15.84 12.71
CA PHE A 16 2.86 -14.51 13.32
C PHE A 16 4.13 -13.69 13.06
N LEU A 17 5.32 -14.26 13.25
CA LEU A 17 6.58 -13.58 12.99
C LEU A 17 6.75 -13.20 11.51
N LEU A 18 6.32 -14.06 10.58
CA LEU A 18 6.36 -13.76 9.15
C LEU A 18 5.42 -12.60 8.79
N GLU A 19 4.19 -12.60 9.29
CA GLU A 19 3.22 -11.51 9.08
C GLU A 19 3.69 -10.20 9.74
N MET A 20 4.28 -10.27 10.93
CA MET A 20 4.84 -9.10 11.61
C MET A 20 6.02 -8.51 10.81
N ARG A 21 6.95 -9.35 10.34
CA ARG A 21 8.08 -8.91 9.50
C ARG A 21 7.59 -8.26 8.20
N HIS A 22 6.58 -8.84 7.56
CA HIS A 22 5.96 -8.28 6.36
C HIS A 22 5.30 -6.92 6.66
N SER A 23 4.55 -6.81 7.75
CA SER A 23 3.92 -5.54 8.18
C SER A 23 4.95 -4.45 8.48
N LEU A 24 6.04 -4.79 9.19
CA LEU A 24 7.14 -3.86 9.48
C LEU A 24 7.86 -3.40 8.22
N ARG A 25 8.16 -4.32 7.29
CA ARG A 25 8.80 -3.97 6.01
C ARG A 25 7.95 -2.98 5.21
N ARG A 26 6.63 -3.19 5.16
CA ARG A 26 5.68 -2.27 4.53
C ARG A 26 5.68 -0.90 5.22
N SER A 27 5.60 -0.89 6.55
CA SER A 27 5.60 0.36 7.33
C SER A 27 6.87 1.17 7.09
N ASN A 28 8.04 0.50 7.10
CA ASN A 28 9.32 1.14 6.84
C ASN A 28 9.39 1.69 5.42
N GLN A 29 8.91 0.93 4.42
CA GLN A 29 8.88 1.41 3.04
C GLN A 29 7.97 2.64 2.88
N ASN A 30 6.80 2.63 3.52
CA ASN A 30 5.89 3.77 3.51
C ASN A 30 6.56 5.03 4.09
N THR A 31 7.17 4.91 5.27
CA THR A 31 7.89 6.02 5.90
C THR A 31 9.04 6.51 5.03
N TYR A 32 9.85 5.59 4.48
CA TYR A 32 10.97 5.90 3.60
C TYR A 32 10.53 6.69 2.36
N LEU A 33 9.48 6.22 1.65
CA LEU A 33 8.99 6.89 0.45
C LEU A 33 8.42 8.27 0.76
N ILE A 34 7.68 8.40 1.86
CA ILE A 34 7.12 9.68 2.31
C ILE A 34 8.23 10.68 2.64
N GLU A 35 9.27 10.24 3.35
CA GLU A 35 10.37 11.10 3.77
C GLU A 35 11.25 11.50 2.59
N LYS A 36 11.59 10.55 1.71
CA LYS A 36 12.42 10.77 0.52
C LYS A 36 11.77 11.73 -0.48
N TYR A 37 10.46 11.61 -0.70
CA TYR A 37 9.74 12.37 -1.73
C TYR A 37 8.86 13.49 -1.17
N ARG A 38 9.03 13.83 0.12
CA ARG A 38 8.21 14.85 0.81
C ARG A 38 8.15 16.19 0.07
N ASN A 39 9.30 16.62 -0.44
CA ASN A 39 9.46 17.91 -1.11
C ASN A 39 9.37 17.80 -2.64
N ASP A 40 9.17 16.60 -3.18
CA ASP A 40 9.17 16.32 -4.62
C ASP A 40 8.14 15.22 -4.96
N LEU A 41 6.86 15.58 -4.82
CA LEU A 41 5.73 14.67 -5.03
C LEU A 41 5.50 14.34 -6.51
N HIS A 42 6.00 15.16 -7.44
CA HIS A 42 5.84 14.93 -8.88
C HIS A 42 6.98 14.11 -9.50
N ASN A 43 7.88 13.59 -8.66
CA ASN A 43 9.01 12.80 -9.12
C ASN A 43 8.57 11.47 -9.73
N LYS A 44 8.94 11.20 -10.98
CA LYS A 44 8.65 9.93 -11.67
C LYS A 44 9.28 8.73 -10.96
N ASN A 45 10.38 8.93 -10.25
CA ASN A 45 11.06 7.87 -9.49
C ASN A 45 10.22 7.38 -8.31
N LEU A 46 9.37 8.23 -7.72
CA LEU A 46 8.45 7.81 -6.65
C LEU A 46 7.50 6.71 -7.14
N LEU A 47 6.86 6.94 -8.29
CA LEU A 47 5.92 5.99 -8.88
C LEU A 47 6.62 4.68 -9.28
N ALA A 48 7.84 4.78 -9.82
CA ALA A 48 8.65 3.61 -10.15
C ALA A 48 8.98 2.77 -8.90
N GLU A 49 9.34 3.42 -7.77
CA GLU A 49 9.63 2.72 -6.52
C GLU A 49 8.38 2.10 -5.88
N ILE A 50 7.24 2.80 -5.91
CA ILE A 50 5.95 2.23 -5.45
C ILE A 50 5.59 1.02 -6.31
N TYR A 51 5.70 1.13 -7.64
CA TYR A 51 5.41 0.03 -8.56
C TYR A 51 6.34 -1.17 -8.34
N ALA A 52 7.64 -0.93 -8.19
CA ALA A 52 8.62 -1.97 -7.88
C ALA A 52 8.29 -2.68 -6.56
N TYR A 53 7.88 -1.93 -5.53
CA TYR A 53 7.44 -2.51 -4.26
C TYR A 53 6.18 -3.37 -4.43
N CYS A 54 5.17 -2.88 -5.16
CA CYS A 54 3.94 -3.64 -5.44
C CYS A 54 4.24 -4.94 -6.20
N GLN A 55 5.26 -4.96 -7.07
CA GLN A 55 5.70 -6.17 -7.77
C GLN A 55 6.52 -7.12 -6.89
N GLN A 56 7.29 -6.59 -5.94
CA GLN A 56 8.07 -7.40 -5.01
C GLN A 56 7.18 -8.10 -3.97
N ASP A 57 6.14 -7.41 -3.50
CA ASP A 57 5.23 -7.93 -2.49
C ASP A 57 4.23 -8.93 -3.06
N TYR A 58 4.15 -10.15 -2.50
CA TYR A 58 3.32 -11.20 -3.08
C TYR A 58 1.81 -10.92 -2.98
N LYS A 59 1.34 -10.17 -1.96
CA LYS A 59 -0.08 -9.83 -1.80
C LYS A 59 -0.44 -8.73 -2.79
N LEU A 60 0.37 -7.69 -2.91
CA LEU A 60 0.14 -6.59 -3.86
C LEU A 60 0.32 -7.04 -5.31
N ARG A 61 1.34 -7.87 -5.60
CA ARG A 61 1.59 -8.41 -6.94
C ARG A 61 0.39 -9.18 -7.47
N ARG A 62 -0.34 -9.90 -6.60
CA ARG A 62 -1.57 -10.58 -6.99
C ARG A 62 -2.63 -9.60 -7.47
N ILE A 63 -2.77 -8.45 -6.82
CA ILE A 63 -3.71 -7.39 -7.21
C ILE A 63 -3.27 -6.75 -8.52
N VAL A 64 -1.98 -6.36 -8.62
CA VAL A 64 -1.41 -5.78 -9.85
C VAL A 64 -1.67 -6.66 -11.05
N ARG A 65 -1.45 -7.97 -10.93
CA ARG A 65 -1.74 -8.94 -11.99
C ARG A 65 -3.23 -9.10 -12.27
N LYS A 66 -4.07 -9.17 -11.22
CA LYS A 66 -5.53 -9.35 -11.34
C LYS A 66 -6.18 -8.21 -12.12
N TYR A 67 -5.74 -6.98 -11.92
CA TYR A 67 -6.30 -5.78 -12.55
C TYR A 67 -5.45 -5.24 -13.71
N ALA A 68 -4.39 -5.95 -14.12
CA ALA A 68 -3.43 -5.53 -15.14
C ALA A 68 -2.92 -4.08 -14.93
N LEU A 69 -2.58 -3.74 -13.68
CA LEU A 69 -2.21 -2.38 -13.30
C LEU A 69 -0.87 -1.99 -13.94
N THR A 70 -0.90 -0.95 -14.78
CA THR A 70 0.28 -0.37 -15.42
C THR A 70 0.86 0.80 -14.60
N ILE A 71 2.09 1.22 -14.92
CA ILE A 71 2.69 2.42 -14.33
C ILE A 71 1.87 3.68 -14.67
N ASP A 72 1.32 3.76 -15.88
CA ASP A 72 0.50 4.91 -16.31
C ASP A 72 -0.83 4.98 -15.54
N ASP A 73 -1.44 3.82 -15.24
CA ASP A 73 -2.63 3.76 -14.39
C ASP A 73 -2.33 4.19 -12.97
N MET A 74 -1.17 3.78 -12.43
CA MET A 74 -0.68 4.22 -11.12
C MET A 74 -0.46 5.73 -11.09
N GLU A 75 0.13 6.32 -12.15
CA GLU A 75 0.30 7.77 -12.25
C GLU A 75 -1.05 8.48 -12.22
N LYS A 76 -2.03 8.05 -13.00
CA LYS A 76 -3.38 8.65 -13.02
C LYS A 76 -4.05 8.57 -11.64
N LEU A 77 -3.99 7.42 -10.99
CA LEU A 77 -4.53 7.24 -9.64
C LEU A 77 -3.81 8.11 -8.62
N TYR A 78 -2.48 8.18 -8.71
CA TYR A 78 -1.66 9.01 -7.85
C TYR A 78 -2.02 10.49 -7.98
N GLN A 79 -2.18 11.00 -9.21
CA GLN A 79 -2.62 12.38 -9.44
C GLN A 79 -4.01 12.64 -8.86
N LYS A 80 -4.95 11.70 -9.01
CA LYS A 80 -6.29 11.80 -8.38
C LYS A 80 -6.18 11.91 -6.86
N LEU A 81 -5.35 11.07 -6.25
CA LEU A 81 -5.13 11.08 -4.79
C LEU A 81 -4.42 12.36 -4.32
N LEU A 82 -3.50 12.92 -5.10
CA LEU A 82 -2.85 14.19 -4.77
C LEU A 82 -3.84 15.36 -4.71
N LEU A 83 -4.85 15.40 -5.58
CA LEU A 83 -5.81 16.51 -5.62
C LEU A 83 -6.57 16.72 -4.30
N TRP A 84 -6.97 15.63 -3.64
CA TRP A 84 -7.79 15.68 -2.42
C TRP A 84 -7.09 15.12 -1.17
N GLY A 85 -5.99 14.40 -1.37
CA GLY A 85 -5.29 13.63 -0.34
C GLY A 85 -3.89 14.18 -0.02
N ASN A 86 -3.53 15.35 -0.55
CA ASN A 86 -2.26 16.00 -0.27
C ASN A 86 -2.20 16.63 1.13
N PHE A 87 -2.28 15.78 2.15
CA PHE A 87 -2.09 16.16 3.54
C PHE A 87 -1.51 14.98 4.33
N HIS A 88 -0.75 15.30 5.37
CA HIS A 88 -0.05 14.31 6.18
C HIS A 88 -0.73 14.14 7.54
N LYS A 89 -0.81 12.89 8.01
CA LYS A 89 -1.14 12.57 9.40
C LYS A 89 -0.03 11.70 9.98
N GLY A 90 0.94 12.34 10.63
CA GLY A 90 2.17 11.68 11.07
C GLY A 90 2.92 11.05 9.89
N HIS A 91 3.20 9.75 9.97
CA HIS A 91 3.85 8.97 8.90
C HIS A 91 2.87 8.42 7.86
N ARG A 92 1.63 8.92 7.79
CA ARG A 92 0.64 8.49 6.81
C ARG A 92 0.38 9.60 5.81
N PHE A 93 0.40 9.23 4.53
CA PHE A 93 0.17 10.12 3.40
C PHE A 93 -0.60 9.35 2.34
N VAL A 94 -1.88 9.68 2.16
CA VAL A 94 -2.83 8.91 1.34
C VAL A 94 -2.26 8.58 -0.05
N PRO A 95 -1.67 9.53 -0.81
CA PRO A 95 -1.20 9.26 -2.17
C PRO A 95 -0.08 8.22 -2.26
N ILE A 96 0.68 7.98 -1.20
CA ILE A 96 1.72 6.94 -1.17
C ILE A 96 1.17 5.69 -0.46
N THR A 97 0.62 5.89 0.75
CA THR A 97 0.19 4.79 1.61
C THR A 97 -0.92 3.95 0.97
N ALA A 98 -1.82 4.53 0.18
CA ALA A 98 -2.91 3.79 -0.46
C ALA A 98 -2.44 2.67 -1.42
N PHE A 99 -1.26 2.79 -2.02
CA PHE A 99 -0.72 1.77 -2.92
C PHE A 99 -0.03 0.61 -2.20
N LEU A 100 0.36 0.82 -0.94
CA LEU A 100 1.15 -0.15 -0.17
C LEU A 100 0.27 -1.13 0.64
N TYR A 101 -1.05 -0.94 0.65
CA TYR A 101 -2.00 -1.78 1.38
C TYR A 101 -2.95 -2.48 0.42
N VAL A 102 -3.20 -3.77 0.69
CA VAL A 102 -4.03 -4.64 -0.16
C VAL A 102 -5.43 -4.06 -0.37
N CYS A 103 -6.13 -3.70 0.71
CA CYS A 103 -7.51 -3.24 0.63
C CYS A 103 -7.65 -1.93 -0.17
N THR A 104 -6.75 -0.98 0.06
CA THR A 104 -6.78 0.30 -0.65
C THR A 104 -6.33 0.15 -2.10
N LEU A 105 -5.28 -0.65 -2.38
CA LEU A 105 -4.84 -0.89 -3.75
C LEU A 105 -5.91 -1.62 -4.57
N GLU A 106 -6.56 -2.63 -4.00
CA GLU A 106 -7.66 -3.33 -4.66
C GLU A 106 -8.84 -2.37 -4.91
N TYR A 107 -9.19 -1.54 -3.93
CA TYR A 107 -10.24 -0.54 -4.10
C TYR A 107 -9.93 0.46 -5.22
N LEU A 108 -8.69 0.98 -5.26
CA LEU A 108 -8.20 1.88 -6.31
C LEU A 108 -8.31 1.25 -7.70
N CYS A 109 -7.95 -0.03 -7.82
CA CYS A 109 -8.03 -0.75 -9.09
C CYS A 109 -9.49 -0.96 -9.55
N GLN A 110 -10.38 -1.30 -8.62
CA GLN A 110 -11.81 -1.53 -8.91
C GLN A 110 -12.53 -0.23 -9.32
N HIS A 111 -12.16 0.89 -8.71
CA HIS A 111 -12.86 2.17 -8.84
C HIS A 111 -12.02 3.19 -9.63
N LYS A 112 -11.14 2.73 -10.54
CA LYS A 112 -10.18 3.61 -11.24
C LYS A 112 -10.82 4.76 -12.02
N ASN A 113 -12.07 4.57 -12.46
CA ASN A 113 -12.83 5.54 -13.23
C ASN A 113 -13.67 6.48 -12.36
N ASP A 114 -13.74 6.24 -11.05
CA ASP A 114 -14.54 7.07 -10.15
C ASP A 114 -13.91 8.45 -9.93
N ASP A 115 -14.71 9.34 -9.34
CA ASP A 115 -14.28 10.69 -9.00
C ASP A 115 -13.12 10.70 -7.98
N ALA A 116 -12.19 11.63 -8.18
CA ALA A 116 -10.98 11.75 -7.37
C ALA A 116 -11.30 11.95 -5.88
N LYS A 117 -12.35 12.72 -5.56
CA LYS A 117 -12.73 12.98 -4.17
C LYS A 117 -13.26 11.72 -3.49
N THR A 118 -14.15 11.00 -4.16
CA THR A 118 -14.77 9.77 -3.64
C THR A 118 -13.73 8.70 -3.35
N ILE A 119 -12.82 8.46 -4.29
CA ILE A 119 -11.73 7.49 -4.13
C ILE A 119 -10.84 7.90 -2.94
N THR A 120 -10.43 9.17 -2.89
CA THR A 120 -9.52 9.67 -1.85
C THR A 120 -10.14 9.57 -0.46
N MET A 121 -11.40 9.99 -0.29
CA MET A 121 -12.09 9.90 1.00
C MET A 121 -12.23 8.44 1.46
N LYS A 122 -12.49 7.50 0.55
CA LYS A 122 -12.55 6.08 0.91
C LYS A 122 -11.18 5.57 1.36
N CYS A 123 -10.11 5.94 0.66
CA CYS A 123 -8.74 5.62 1.06
C CYS A 123 -8.38 6.22 2.44
N MET A 124 -8.76 7.47 2.71
CA MET A 124 -8.59 8.10 4.03
C MET A 124 -9.27 7.29 5.14
N ASN A 125 -10.52 6.88 4.91
CA ASN A 125 -11.27 6.05 5.86
C ASN A 125 -10.59 4.70 6.13
N PHE A 126 -10.09 4.02 5.08
CA PHE A 126 -9.32 2.78 5.24
C PHE A 126 -8.01 2.98 6.01
N LEU A 127 -7.38 4.14 5.86
CA LEU A 127 -6.11 4.47 6.49
C LEU A 127 -6.27 5.16 7.86
N HIS A 128 -7.51 5.38 8.32
CA HIS A 128 -7.85 6.13 9.52
C HIS A 128 -7.17 7.51 9.59
N ILE A 129 -7.14 8.19 8.44
CA ILE A 129 -6.58 9.53 8.26
C ILE A 129 -7.72 10.54 8.35
#